data_AF-A0A4Y7Q365-F1
#
_entry.id   AF-A0A4Y7Q365-F1
#
_cell.length_a   1.000
_cell.length_b   1.000
_cell.length_c   1.000
_cell.angle_alpha   90.00
_cell.angle_beta   90.00
_cell.angle_gamma   90.00
#
_symmetry.space_group_name_H-M   'P 1'
#
loop_
_entity.id
_entity.type
_entity.pdbx_description
1 polymer ?
#
loop_
_entity_poly.entity_id
_entity_poly.type
_entity_poly.pdbx_seq_one_letter_code
_entity_poly.pdbx_strand_id
1 'polypeptide(L)'
;MHNRAPQLSSSHYVQQPVYHHTQLLAQPIFTDDASTKLSDRVRRRCFNCCTTDTSTWRRSSLHPGKVLCNKCGLFERTHARPRPDQFPHKRGPL
;
A
#
# COMPACT_ATOMS: atom_id res chain seq x y z
N MET A 1 48.77 -33.01 -22.78
CA MET A 1 48.70 -34.28 -22.04
C MET A 1 47.63 -34.14 -20.97
N HIS A 2 46.59 -34.96 -21.10
CA HIS A 2 45.44 -35.05 -20.22
C HIS A 2 45.85 -35.26 -18.76
N ASN A 3 45.05 -34.78 -17.82
CA ASN A 3 44.63 -35.65 -16.73
C ASN A 3 43.29 -35.19 -16.11
N ARG A 4 42.37 -36.16 -16.04
CA ARG A 4 40.99 -36.09 -15.57
C ARG A 4 40.95 -36.02 -14.04
N ALA A 5 39.87 -35.43 -13.53
CA ALA A 5 39.45 -35.47 -12.13
C ALA A 5 39.24 -36.91 -11.61
N PRO A 6 39.28 -37.12 -10.29
CA PRO A 6 38.51 -38.16 -9.64
C PRO A 6 37.31 -37.58 -8.87
N GLN A 7 36.20 -38.27 -9.05
CA GLN A 7 34.90 -38.11 -8.41
C GLN A 7 34.98 -38.60 -6.96
N LEU A 8 34.31 -37.93 -6.01
CA LEU A 8 33.86 -38.57 -4.77
C LEU A 8 32.43 -38.16 -4.44
N SER A 9 31.64 -39.17 -4.13
CA SER A 9 30.18 -39.25 -4.17
C SER A 9 29.52 -39.02 -2.81
N SER A 10 28.35 -38.37 -2.88
CA SER A 10 27.10 -38.66 -2.14
C SER A 10 27.10 -38.85 -0.62
N SER A 11 26.45 -37.92 0.09
CA SER A 11 25.43 -38.32 1.07
C SER A 11 24.40 -37.22 1.32
N HIS A 12 23.14 -37.63 1.40
CA HIS A 12 21.90 -36.86 1.37
C HIS A 12 21.64 -36.01 2.62
N TYR A 13 21.03 -34.83 2.47
CA TYR A 13 19.81 -34.43 3.22
C TYR A 13 19.17 -33.14 2.64
N VAL A 14 17.96 -33.33 2.10
CA VAL A 14 16.81 -32.40 2.03
C VAL A 14 16.85 -31.19 1.07
N GLN A 15 15.94 -31.29 0.10
CA GLN A 15 15.34 -30.21 -0.68
C GLN A 15 14.76 -29.13 0.24
N GLN A 16 15.19 -27.88 0.09
CA GLN A 16 14.47 -26.72 0.61
C GLN A 16 14.11 -25.79 -0.55
N PRO A 17 12.81 -25.52 -0.80
CA PRO A 17 12.32 -24.72 -1.90
C PRO A 17 12.40 -23.23 -1.54
N VAL A 18 13.29 -22.47 -2.17
CA VAL A 18 13.30 -21.01 -1.96
C VAL A 18 12.40 -20.35 -3.00
N TYR A 19 11.13 -20.27 -2.64
CA TYR A 19 10.05 -19.51 -3.27
C TYR A 19 10.29 -17.98 -3.35
N HIS A 20 11.51 -17.52 -3.64
CA HIS A 20 11.87 -16.12 -3.44
C HIS A 20 12.06 -15.30 -4.73
N HIS A 21 11.88 -15.87 -5.92
CA HIS A 21 12.03 -15.10 -7.17
C HIS A 21 10.71 -14.54 -7.73
N THR A 22 9.54 -15.11 -7.43
CA THR A 22 8.27 -14.69 -8.08
C THR A 22 7.41 -13.73 -7.25
N GLN A 23 7.81 -13.35 -6.03
CA GLN A 23 7.07 -12.37 -5.22
C GLN A 23 7.48 -10.92 -5.48
N LEU A 24 7.72 -10.57 -6.74
CA LEU A 24 7.84 -9.17 -7.14
C LEU A 24 6.44 -8.51 -7.14
N LEU A 25 6.09 -8.00 -5.95
CA LEU A 25 5.40 -6.73 -5.71
C LEU A 25 4.02 -6.55 -6.38
N ALA A 26 3.01 -7.28 -5.92
CA ALA A 26 1.62 -6.82 -6.07
C ALA A 26 1.39 -5.60 -5.16
N GLN A 27 1.78 -4.41 -5.63
CA GLN A 27 1.54 -3.16 -4.90
C GLN A 27 0.03 -2.98 -4.68
N PRO A 28 -0.39 -2.49 -3.50
CA PRO A 28 -1.80 -2.28 -3.22
C PRO A 28 -2.38 -1.21 -4.16
N ILE A 29 -3.51 -1.52 -4.76
CA ILE A 29 -4.34 -0.58 -5.51
C ILE A 29 -4.96 0.38 -4.50
N PHE A 30 -4.82 1.68 -4.75
CA PHE A 30 -5.39 2.71 -3.89
C PHE A 30 -6.69 3.25 -4.50
N THR A 31 -7.73 3.31 -3.68
CA THR A 31 -9.05 3.82 -4.07
C THR A 31 -9.47 4.99 -3.19
N ASP A 32 -10.00 6.03 -3.81
CA ASP A 32 -10.69 7.14 -3.15
C ASP A 32 -12.21 6.95 -3.07
N ASP A 33 -12.72 5.81 -3.55
CA ASP A 33 -14.14 5.47 -3.51
C ASP A 33 -14.55 4.85 -2.17
N ALA A 34 -15.62 5.39 -1.58
CA ALA A 34 -16.10 5.05 -0.25
C ALA A 34 -17.00 3.80 -0.20
N SER A 35 -17.37 3.26 -1.36
CA SER A 35 -18.17 2.05 -1.52
C SER A 35 -17.30 0.83 -1.86
N THR A 36 -16.07 1.06 -2.32
CA THR A 36 -15.13 0.00 -2.68
C THR A 36 -14.84 -0.91 -1.48
N LYS A 37 -15.03 -2.21 -1.69
CA LYS A 37 -14.70 -3.25 -0.70
C LYS A 37 -13.18 -3.35 -0.55
N LEU A 38 -12.69 -3.17 0.68
CA LEU A 38 -11.27 -3.29 0.97
C LEU A 38 -10.81 -4.75 1.00
N SER A 39 -9.57 -4.96 0.61
CA SER A 39 -8.85 -6.23 0.67
C SER A 39 -7.35 -5.96 0.86
N ASP A 40 -6.54 -7.01 1.01
CA ASP A 40 -5.08 -6.85 1.10
C ASP A 40 -4.48 -6.14 -0.13
N ARG A 41 -5.15 -6.25 -1.29
CA ARG A 41 -4.76 -5.60 -2.54
C ARG A 41 -5.43 -4.26 -2.78
N VAL A 42 -6.44 -3.86 -2.01
CA VAL A 42 -7.21 -2.63 -2.23
C VAL A 42 -7.30 -1.82 -0.95
N ARG A 43 -6.59 -0.69 -0.90
CA ARG A 43 -6.48 0.19 0.27
C ARG A 43 -7.06 1.57 -0.03
N ARG A 44 -7.53 2.27 1.00
CA ARG A 44 -8.08 3.62 0.85
C ARG A 44 -6.98 4.65 0.63
N ARG A 45 -7.32 5.68 -0.13
CA ARG A 45 -6.55 6.90 -0.33
C ARG A 45 -7.49 8.09 -0.19
N CYS A 46 -7.05 9.12 0.49
CA CYS A 46 -7.84 10.34 0.65
C CYS A 46 -8.04 11.00 -0.72
N PHE A 47 -9.29 11.29 -1.09
CA PHE A 47 -9.63 12.00 -2.32
C PHE A 47 -8.99 13.40 -2.40
N ASN A 48 -8.88 14.11 -1.27
CA ASN A 48 -8.40 15.49 -1.25
C ASN A 48 -6.88 15.62 -1.11
N CYS A 49 -6.22 14.83 -0.26
CA CYS A 49 -4.78 14.99 0.05
C CYS A 49 -3.93 13.75 -0.27
N CYS A 50 -4.52 12.72 -0.87
CA CYS A 50 -3.83 11.48 -1.27
C CYS A 50 -3.14 10.69 -0.14
N THR A 51 -3.30 11.05 1.14
CA THR A 51 -2.77 10.22 2.23
C THR A 51 -3.41 8.85 2.21
N THR A 52 -2.61 7.82 2.43
CA THR A 52 -3.03 6.42 2.59
C THR A 52 -3.00 5.98 4.05
N ASP A 53 -2.52 6.86 4.93
CA ASP A 53 -2.46 6.69 6.36
C ASP A 53 -3.27 7.77 7.06
N THR A 54 -4.12 7.34 7.98
CA THR A 54 -5.02 8.17 8.77
C THR A 54 -5.60 7.32 9.88
N SER A 55 -5.79 7.92 11.06
CA SER A 55 -6.44 7.25 12.18
C SER A 55 -7.90 6.86 11.89
N THR A 56 -8.58 7.64 11.04
CA THR A 56 -9.97 7.37 10.67
C THR A 56 -10.24 7.85 9.25
N TRP A 57 -11.04 7.06 8.52
CA TRP A 57 -11.57 7.41 7.20
C TRP A 57 -12.95 8.01 7.33
N ARG A 58 -13.22 9.11 6.62
CA ARG A 58 -14.51 9.81 6.60
C ARG A 58 -15.09 9.81 5.19
N ARG A 59 -16.40 9.90 5.05
CA ARG A 59 -17.06 10.17 3.75
C ARG A 59 -17.02 11.67 3.48
N SER A 60 -16.80 12.07 2.23
CA SER A 60 -16.87 13.48 1.84
C SER A 60 -18.33 13.96 1.87
N SER A 61 -18.53 15.17 2.38
CA SER A 61 -19.83 15.85 2.32
C SER A 61 -20.00 16.67 1.03
N LEU A 62 -18.89 17.03 0.39
CA LEU A 62 -18.87 17.81 -0.85
C LEU A 62 -18.85 16.92 -2.11
N HIS A 63 -18.25 15.75 -2.01
CA HIS A 63 -18.11 14.79 -3.11
C HIS A 63 -18.70 13.43 -2.71
N PRO A 64 -20.02 13.23 -2.92
CA PRO A 64 -20.68 11.97 -2.58
C PRO A 64 -19.96 10.76 -3.15
N GLY A 65 -19.82 9.71 -2.35
CA GLY A 65 -19.10 8.50 -2.74
C GLY A 65 -17.57 8.58 -2.60
N LYS A 66 -16.99 9.74 -2.28
CA LYS A 66 -15.55 9.87 -2.02
C LYS A 66 -15.18 9.67 -0.56
N VAL A 67 -13.99 9.12 -0.33
CA VAL A 67 -13.41 8.91 1.00
C VAL A 67 -12.29 9.91 1.29
N LEU A 68 -12.23 10.39 2.52
CA LEU A 68 -11.28 11.37 3.00
C LEU A 68 -10.56 10.85 4.24
N CYS A 69 -9.35 11.36 4.47
CA CYS A 69 -8.70 11.22 5.76
C CYS A 69 -9.43 12.04 6.83
N ASN A 70 -9.10 11.82 8.11
CA ASN A 70 -9.76 12.49 9.22
C ASN A 70 -9.66 14.02 9.12
N LYS A 71 -8.46 14.54 8.79
CA LYS A 71 -8.22 15.99 8.73
C LYS A 71 -8.98 16.66 7.58
N CYS A 72 -9.01 16.06 6.40
CA CYS A 72 -9.75 16.60 5.25
C CYS A 72 -11.26 16.53 5.46
N GLY A 73 -11.78 15.41 5.96
CA GLY A 73 -13.22 15.27 6.21
C GLY A 73 -13.73 16.19 7.33
N LEU A 74 -12.93 16.44 8.37
CA LEU A 74 -13.28 17.44 9.38
C LEU A 74 -13.26 18.87 8.81
N PHE A 75 -12.26 19.18 7.98
CA PHE A 75 -12.17 20.50 7.36
C PHE A 75 -13.37 20.79 6.46
N GLU A 76 -13.78 19.84 5.61
CA GLU A 76 -14.99 19.98 4.78
C GLU A 76 -16.23 20.26 5.62
N ARG A 77 -16.44 19.52 6.70
CA ARG A 77 -17.61 19.71 7.58
C ARG A 77 -17.64 21.09 8.24
N THR A 78 -16.48 21.61 8.64
CA THR A 78 -16.41 22.90 9.37
C THR A 78 -16.42 24.10 8.43
N HIS A 79 -15.79 24.01 7.26
CA HIS A 79 -15.58 25.15 6.36
C HIS A 79 -16.37 25.08 5.06
N ALA A 80 -17.14 24.00 4.86
CA ALA A 80 -17.91 23.73 3.63
C ALA A 80 -17.10 23.84 2.34
N ARG A 81 -15.79 23.60 2.40
CA ARG A 81 -14.86 23.67 1.26
C ARG A 81 -13.73 22.63 1.41
N PRO A 82 -13.07 22.20 0.33
CA PRO A 82 -11.96 21.26 0.41
C PRO A 82 -10.77 21.87 1.18
N ARG A 83 -9.99 21.01 1.85
CA ARG A 83 -8.80 21.45 2.60
C ARG A 83 -7.73 21.94 1.59
N PRO A 84 -7.15 23.14 1.79
CA PRO A 84 -6.06 23.64 0.95
C PRO A 84 -4.77 22.86 1.22
N ASP A 85 -3.91 22.75 0.20
CA ASP A 85 -2.68 21.94 0.21
C ASP A 85 -1.49 22.61 0.93
N GLN A 86 -1.74 23.63 1.75
CA GLN A 86 -0.68 24.48 2.34
C GLN A 86 0.26 23.74 3.30
N PHE A 87 -0.09 22.50 3.71
CA PHE A 87 0.76 21.66 4.55
C PHE A 87 0.70 20.22 4.03
N PRO A 88 1.58 19.84 3.08
CA PRO A 88 1.72 18.45 2.68
C PRO A 88 2.06 17.63 3.93
N HIS A 89 1.43 16.46 4.03
CA HIS A 89 1.71 15.51 5.10
C HIS A 89 3.22 15.22 5.07
N LYS A 90 3.99 15.78 6.02
CA LYS A 90 5.42 15.47 6.13
C LYS A 90 5.53 13.97 6.39
N ARG A 91 6.01 13.27 5.37
CA ARG A 91 6.30 11.83 5.36
C ARG A 91 7.39 11.58 6.40
N GLY A 92 7.08 10.86 7.48
CA GLY A 92 8.08 10.10 8.20
C GLY A 92 8.11 8.69 7.61
N PRO A 93 9.27 8.16 7.17
CA PRO A 93 9.42 6.74 6.92
C PRO A 93 9.61 6.00 8.26
N LEU A 94 8.82 4.95 8.48
CA LEU A 94 9.16 3.83 9.37
C LEU A 94 8.93 2.55 8.59
#